data_AF-A0A485ARC6-F1
#
_entry.id   AF-A0A485ARC6-F1
#
_cell.length_a   1.000
_cell.length_b   1.000
_cell.length_c   1.000
_cell.angle_alpha   90.00
_cell.angle_beta   90.00
_cell.angle_gamma   90.00
#
_symmetry.space_group_name_H-M   'P 1'
#
loop_
_entity.id
_entity.type
_entity.pdbx_description
1 polymer ?
#
loop_
_entity_poly.entity_id
_entity_poly.type
_entity_poly.pdbx_seq_one_letter_code
_entity_poly.pdbx_strand_id
1 'polypeptide(L)'
;MKKWVRWATCSGRVRRSTIRVRQYLYEDNQFATPDGKGHLFAAPWRAPAEIPDADFPLVLCTVREVGHYSCRSMTGNCAALQSLADEPGFVQINPTDAELLNIRDQQLVWVSSRRGKVISRANVSERINHGSVYMTYQWWIGACNELTQDNLDPISKTPETKYCAVKVEAIDDQNWAEKLCARKLSVDENAAESGGARVNKCVQTVCRFVSAAKFQGVGFRPFVWQQAKRRERLGDVCNDSAGVLLRLYGDEVDFIAALYQHCPPLARIDSTPRRAL
;
A
#
# COMPACT_ATOMS: atom_id res chain seq x y z
N MET A 1 -6.20 9.59 -2.40
CA MET A 1 -7.20 9.30 -1.34
C MET A 1 -6.56 9.46 0.05
N LYS A 2 -7.02 10.40 0.89
CA LYS A 2 -6.46 10.62 2.25
C LYS A 2 -6.99 9.54 3.21
N LYS A 3 -6.12 8.64 3.71
CA LYS A 3 -6.50 7.59 4.68
C LYS A 3 -6.51 8.16 6.11
N TRP A 4 -7.69 8.52 6.57
CA TRP A 4 -7.93 8.93 7.96
C TRP A 4 -8.01 7.70 8.88
N VAL A 5 -7.37 7.77 10.04
CA VAL A 5 -7.60 6.80 11.12
C VAL A 5 -8.39 7.49 12.23
N ARG A 6 -9.61 7.00 12.45
CA ARG A 6 -10.53 7.46 13.49
C ARG A 6 -10.30 6.63 14.74
N TRP A 7 -10.29 7.26 15.92
CA TRP A 7 -10.26 6.52 17.19
C TRP A 7 -11.50 6.82 18.02
N ALA A 8 -12.08 5.76 18.59
CA ALA A 8 -13.08 5.85 19.65
C ALA A 8 -12.47 5.28 20.95
N THR A 9 -12.72 5.94 22.06
CA THR A 9 -12.41 5.40 23.39
C THR A 9 -13.40 4.28 23.71
N CYS A 10 -12.99 3.02 23.49
CA CYS A 10 -13.67 1.90 24.15
C CYS A 10 -13.33 1.96 25.64
N SER A 11 -14.34 2.14 26.49
CA SER A 11 -14.26 2.15 27.96
C SER A 11 -14.10 0.72 28.48
N GLY A 12 -12.94 0.12 28.21
CA GLY A 12 -12.53 -1.14 28.82
C GLY A 12 -11.26 -0.93 29.63
N ARG A 13 -11.29 -1.24 30.93
CA ARG A 13 -10.06 -1.35 31.75
C ARG A 13 -9.14 -2.37 31.08
N VAL A 14 -8.09 -1.89 30.43
CA VAL A 14 -6.95 -2.74 30.05
C VAL A 14 -6.27 -3.15 31.36
N ARG A 15 -6.48 -4.39 31.80
CA ARG A 15 -5.62 -4.97 32.83
C ARG A 15 -4.20 -4.90 32.30
N ARG A 16 -3.31 -4.19 33.00
CA ARG A 16 -1.86 -4.27 32.78
C ARG A 16 -1.42 -5.68 33.17
N SER A 17 -1.56 -6.64 32.26
CA SER A 17 -0.75 -7.85 32.34
C SER A 17 0.67 -7.43 31.99
N THR A 18 1.60 -7.62 32.92
CA THR A 18 3.03 -7.52 32.66
C THR A 18 3.35 -8.44 31.48
N ILE A 19 3.53 -7.88 30.28
CA ILE A 19 4.04 -8.66 29.15
C ILE A 19 5.47 -8.99 29.54
N ARG A 20 5.71 -10.20 30.05
CA ARG A 20 7.06 -10.75 30.12
C ARG A 20 7.54 -10.85 28.69
N VAL A 21 8.43 -9.96 28.29
CA VAL A 21 9.14 -10.07 27.02
C VAL A 21 10.03 -11.29 27.15
N ARG A 22 9.54 -12.43 26.65
CA ARG A 22 10.37 -13.63 26.48
C ARG A 22 11.13 -13.48 25.18
N GLN A 23 12.38 -13.93 25.17
CA GLN A 23 13.22 -13.93 23.97
C GLN A 23 12.63 -14.84 22.88
N TYR A 24 12.00 -15.94 23.28
CA TYR A 24 11.35 -16.90 22.41
C TYR A 24 9.87 -17.05 22.75
N LEU A 25 9.03 -17.11 21.72
CA LEU A 25 7.63 -17.45 21.87
C LEU A 25 7.50 -18.96 22.13
N TYR A 26 6.62 -19.36 23.04
CA TYR A 26 6.34 -20.77 23.38
C TYR A 26 7.56 -21.58 23.86
N GLU A 27 8.55 -20.94 24.50
CA GLU A 27 9.76 -21.59 25.07
C GLU A 27 9.44 -22.81 25.95
N ASP A 28 8.33 -22.76 26.70
CA ASP A 28 7.90 -23.85 27.58
C ASP A 28 7.05 -24.92 26.86
N ASN A 29 6.99 -24.91 25.52
CA ASN A 29 6.10 -25.74 24.68
C ASN A 29 4.60 -25.57 24.99
N GLN A 30 4.20 -24.40 25.50
CA GLN A 30 2.81 -24.07 25.85
C GLN A 30 2.20 -23.15 24.77
N PHE A 31 1.44 -23.74 23.85
CA PHE A 31 0.78 -23.00 22.77
C PHE A 31 -0.51 -22.32 23.23
N ALA A 32 -0.94 -21.29 22.51
CA ALA A 32 -2.20 -20.58 22.75
C ALA A 32 -3.43 -21.36 22.23
N THR A 33 -3.49 -22.65 22.54
CA THR A 33 -4.56 -23.59 22.19
C THR A 33 -5.19 -24.14 23.47
N PRO A 34 -6.45 -24.65 23.45
CA PRO A 34 -7.12 -25.15 24.66
C PRO A 34 -6.36 -26.26 25.41
N ASP A 35 -5.55 -27.06 24.70
CA ASP A 35 -4.77 -28.16 25.24
C ASP A 35 -3.27 -27.85 25.40
N GLY A 36 -2.85 -26.61 25.10
CA GLY A 36 -1.46 -26.18 25.18
C GLY A 36 -0.53 -26.75 24.11
N LYS A 37 -1.04 -27.50 23.12
CA LYS A 37 -0.23 -28.16 22.07
C LYS A 37 -0.37 -27.47 20.71
N GLY A 38 0.66 -27.58 19.88
CA GLY A 38 0.61 -27.15 18.48
C GLY A 38 -0.25 -28.12 17.65
N HIS A 39 -1.30 -27.61 17.01
CA HIS A 39 -2.18 -28.43 16.16
C HIS A 39 -1.62 -28.49 14.75
N LEU A 40 -1.13 -29.65 14.34
CA LEU A 40 -0.78 -29.90 12.94
C LEU A 40 -2.05 -30.14 12.14
N PHE A 41 -2.18 -29.46 11.00
CA PHE A 41 -3.31 -29.59 10.10
C PHE A 41 -2.81 -29.75 8.66
N ALA A 42 -3.37 -30.71 7.94
CA ALA A 42 -3.11 -30.92 6.53
C ALA A 42 -4.37 -30.60 5.72
N ALA A 43 -4.19 -30.03 4.53
CA ALA A 43 -5.26 -29.74 3.60
C ALA A 43 -4.99 -30.46 2.27
N PRO A 44 -6.03 -30.96 1.57
CA PRO A 44 -5.87 -31.41 0.20
C PRO A 44 -5.45 -30.24 -0.69
N TRP A 45 -4.62 -30.52 -1.70
CA TRP A 45 -4.27 -29.54 -2.71
C TRP A 45 -5.51 -29.05 -3.46
N ARG A 46 -5.51 -27.77 -3.82
CA ARG A 46 -6.55 -27.14 -4.65
C ARG A 46 -5.87 -26.35 -5.76
N ALA A 47 -6.38 -26.48 -6.97
CA ALA A 47 -5.94 -25.65 -8.09
C ALA A 47 -6.32 -24.18 -7.84
N PRO A 48 -5.58 -23.23 -8.43
CA PRO A 48 -6.02 -21.83 -8.51
C PRO A 48 -7.39 -21.71 -9.16
N ALA A 49 -8.16 -20.68 -8.80
CA ALA A 49 -9.51 -20.50 -9.34
C ALA A 49 -9.52 -20.14 -10.83
N GLU A 50 -8.45 -19.51 -11.31
CA GLU A 50 -8.27 -19.13 -12.71
C GLU A 50 -7.01 -19.80 -13.26
N ILE A 51 -7.15 -20.52 -14.36
CA ILE A 51 -6.06 -21.25 -15.04
C ILE A 51 -5.87 -20.64 -16.45
N PRO A 52 -4.63 -20.55 -16.95
CA PRO A 52 -4.36 -20.14 -18.32
C PRO A 52 -5.13 -20.96 -19.37
N ASP A 53 -5.50 -20.30 -20.46
CA ASP A 53 -6.13 -20.91 -21.63
C ASP A 53 -5.51 -20.36 -22.93
N ALA A 54 -6.13 -20.65 -24.07
CA ALA A 54 -5.64 -20.19 -25.37
C ALA A 54 -5.68 -18.66 -25.54
N ASP A 55 -6.61 -17.98 -24.88
CA ASP A 55 -6.76 -16.51 -24.97
C ASP A 55 -5.84 -15.78 -23.99
N PHE A 56 -5.56 -16.40 -22.84
CA PHE A 56 -4.73 -15.87 -21.75
C PHE A 56 -3.70 -16.93 -21.31
N PRO A 57 -2.61 -17.13 -22.09
CA PRO A 57 -1.73 -18.29 -21.92
C PRO A 57 -0.70 -18.16 -20.79
N LEU A 58 -0.56 -16.99 -20.16
CA LEU A 58 0.47 -16.73 -19.16
C LEU A 58 -0.13 -16.56 -17.76
N VAL A 59 0.63 -16.92 -16.72
CA VAL A 59 0.27 -16.67 -15.32
C VAL A 59 0.89 -15.36 -14.84
N LEU A 60 0.06 -14.40 -14.45
CA LEU A 60 0.48 -13.22 -13.70
C LEU A 60 0.61 -13.53 -12.21
N CYS A 61 1.81 -13.31 -11.67
CA CYS A 61 2.06 -13.26 -10.24
C CYS A 61 2.40 -11.83 -9.80
N THR A 62 1.55 -11.26 -8.95
CA THR A 62 1.84 -9.93 -8.39
C THR A 62 2.92 -10.02 -7.32
N VAL A 63 3.88 -9.10 -7.33
CA VAL A 63 4.97 -9.05 -6.34
C VAL A 63 5.19 -7.63 -5.86
N ARG A 64 6.24 -7.42 -5.07
CA ARG A 64 6.70 -6.08 -4.65
C ARG A 64 8.14 -5.91 -5.13
N GLU A 65 8.55 -4.66 -5.33
CA GLU A 65 9.95 -4.32 -5.62
C GLU A 65 10.59 -3.54 -4.49
N VAL A 66 11.92 -3.41 -4.58
CA VAL A 66 12.72 -2.57 -3.69
C VAL A 66 12.63 -1.13 -4.16
N GLY A 67 12.68 -0.17 -3.23
CA GLY A 67 12.65 1.26 -3.53
C GLY A 67 11.24 1.88 -3.52
N HIS A 68 10.20 1.09 -3.75
CA HIS A 68 8.81 1.53 -3.61
C HIS A 68 7.99 0.63 -2.70
N TYR A 69 7.14 1.25 -1.86
CA TYR A 69 6.37 0.54 -0.85
C TYR A 69 4.88 0.76 -1.01
N SER A 70 4.15 -0.35 -1.15
CA SER A 70 2.69 -0.39 -1.20
C SER A 70 2.11 0.58 -2.23
N CYS A 71 1.25 1.53 -1.87
CA CYS A 71 0.59 2.41 -2.84
C CYS A 71 1.46 3.58 -3.34
N ARG A 72 2.79 3.53 -3.13
CA ARG A 72 3.77 4.54 -3.57
C ARG A 72 3.53 5.96 -3.03
N SER A 73 2.54 6.18 -2.16
CA SER A 73 2.13 7.52 -1.71
C SER A 73 3.17 8.28 -0.88
N MET A 74 4.15 7.57 -0.31
CA MET A 74 5.31 8.17 0.35
C MET A 74 6.58 8.01 -0.48
N THR A 75 6.89 6.78 -0.90
CA THR A 75 8.13 6.47 -1.64
C THR A 75 8.17 7.11 -3.02
N GLY A 76 7.03 7.24 -3.67
CA GLY A 76 6.88 7.93 -4.96
C GLY A 76 6.89 9.44 -4.85
N ASN A 77 7.00 10.03 -3.65
CA ASN A 77 7.25 11.47 -3.48
C ASN A 77 8.71 11.74 -3.05
N CYS A 78 9.54 10.71 -3.02
CA CYS A 78 10.96 10.83 -2.73
C CYS A 78 11.74 10.89 -4.05
N ALA A 79 12.34 12.04 -4.36
CA ALA A 79 13.07 12.27 -5.60
C ALA A 79 14.12 11.17 -5.89
N ALA A 80 14.88 10.75 -4.87
CA ALA A 80 15.90 9.71 -5.01
C ALA A 80 15.33 8.32 -5.33
N LEU A 81 14.07 8.04 -4.96
CA LEU A 81 13.42 6.76 -5.26
C LEU A 81 12.70 6.81 -6.61
N GLN A 82 12.08 7.95 -6.94
CA GLN A 82 11.50 8.18 -8.28
C GLN A 82 12.55 8.05 -9.39
N SER A 83 13.79 8.50 -9.16
CA SER A 83 14.85 8.40 -10.17
C SER A 83 15.30 6.95 -10.45
N LEU A 84 14.95 6.00 -9.59
CA LEU A 84 15.36 4.59 -9.72
C LEU A 84 14.33 3.76 -10.48
N ALA A 85 13.05 4.10 -10.38
CA ALA A 85 11.97 3.43 -11.07
C ALA A 85 10.79 4.40 -11.20
N ASP A 86 10.16 4.42 -12.37
CA ASP A 86 8.97 5.24 -12.61
C ASP A 86 7.89 4.50 -13.41
N GLU A 87 6.76 5.18 -13.57
CA GLU A 87 5.59 4.69 -14.32
C GLU A 87 5.96 4.27 -15.76
N PRO A 88 5.28 3.28 -16.34
CA PRO A 88 4.16 2.51 -15.77
C PRO A 88 4.60 1.32 -14.89
N GLY A 89 5.88 1.23 -14.52
CA GLY A 89 6.44 0.03 -13.91
C GLY A 89 6.71 -1.09 -14.90
N PHE A 90 7.23 -2.21 -14.38
CA PHE A 90 7.69 -3.33 -15.19
C PHE A 90 6.77 -4.55 -15.14
N VAL A 91 6.69 -5.24 -16.28
CA VAL A 91 6.28 -6.63 -16.39
C VAL A 91 7.51 -7.47 -16.70
N GLN A 92 7.86 -8.38 -15.79
CA GLN A 92 9.01 -9.26 -15.96
C GLN A 92 8.60 -10.49 -16.78
N ILE A 93 9.37 -10.80 -17.82
CA ILE A 93 9.04 -11.83 -18.81
C ILE A 93 10.26 -12.73 -19.00
N ASN A 94 10.03 -14.04 -19.12
CA ASN A 94 11.08 -14.99 -19.46
C ASN A 94 11.58 -14.74 -20.91
N PRO A 95 12.88 -14.92 -21.22
CA PRO A 95 13.43 -14.63 -22.55
C PRO A 95 12.82 -15.46 -23.68
N THR A 96 12.51 -16.74 -23.45
CA THR A 96 11.83 -17.60 -24.43
C THR A 96 10.41 -17.13 -24.70
N ASP A 97 9.65 -16.75 -23.66
CA ASP A 97 8.29 -16.24 -23.84
C ASP A 97 8.31 -14.87 -24.56
N ALA A 98 9.30 -14.02 -24.25
CA ALA A 98 9.49 -12.74 -24.92
C ALA A 98 9.81 -12.92 -26.42
N GLU A 99 10.66 -13.89 -26.77
CA GLU A 99 10.99 -14.22 -28.15
C GLU A 99 9.75 -14.72 -28.92
N LEU A 100 8.99 -15.64 -28.33
CA LEU A 100 7.75 -16.16 -28.92
C LEU A 100 6.70 -15.06 -29.16
N LEU A 101 6.65 -14.05 -28.29
CA LEU A 101 5.74 -12.91 -28.36
C LEU A 101 6.30 -11.73 -29.17
N ASN A 102 7.52 -11.84 -29.70
CA ASN A 102 8.23 -10.76 -30.39
C ASN A 102 8.34 -9.46 -29.55
N ILE A 103 8.61 -9.62 -28.24
CA ILE A 103 8.79 -8.54 -27.29
C ILE A 103 10.27 -8.35 -26.99
N ARG A 104 10.78 -7.13 -27.15
CA ARG A 104 12.14 -6.75 -26.75
C ARG A 104 12.14 -6.12 -25.37
N ASP A 105 13.27 -6.21 -24.68
CA ASP A 105 13.46 -5.54 -23.40
C ASP A 105 13.21 -4.02 -23.51
N GLN A 106 12.71 -3.43 -22.42
CA GLN A 106 12.34 -2.01 -22.28
C GLN A 106 11.17 -1.51 -23.15
N GLN A 107 10.60 -2.33 -24.04
CA GLN A 107 9.43 -1.92 -24.82
C GLN A 107 8.18 -1.84 -23.95
N LEU A 108 7.32 -0.87 -24.23
CA LEU A 108 5.97 -0.85 -23.66
C LEU A 108 5.11 -1.93 -24.31
N VAL A 109 4.41 -2.67 -23.46
CA VAL A 109 3.55 -3.78 -23.84
C VAL A 109 2.19 -3.63 -23.18
N TRP A 110 1.20 -4.26 -23.78
CA TRP A 110 -0.09 -4.46 -23.14
C TRP A 110 -0.08 -5.74 -22.33
N VAL A 111 -0.60 -5.67 -21.10
CA VAL A 111 -0.93 -6.83 -20.30
C VAL A 111 -2.43 -6.84 -20.08
N SER A 112 -3.10 -7.90 -20.50
CA SER A 112 -4.55 -8.02 -20.47
C SER A 112 -4.99 -9.29 -19.74
N SER A 113 -6.14 -9.21 -19.10
CA SER A 113 -6.83 -10.31 -18.46
C SER A 113 -8.32 -10.25 -18.82
N ARG A 114 -9.11 -11.20 -18.32
CA ARG A 114 -10.58 -11.18 -18.45
C ARG A 114 -11.25 -9.92 -17.87
N ARG A 115 -10.59 -9.21 -16.96
CA ARG A 115 -11.15 -8.04 -16.25
C ARG A 115 -10.73 -6.70 -16.84
N GLY A 116 -9.59 -6.64 -17.52
CA GLY A 116 -9.01 -5.35 -17.88
C GLY A 116 -7.70 -5.46 -18.63
N LYS A 117 -7.15 -4.28 -18.96
CA LYS A 117 -5.95 -4.13 -19.77
C LYS A 117 -5.13 -2.95 -19.24
N VAL A 118 -3.85 -3.19 -18.98
CA VAL A 118 -2.90 -2.20 -18.48
C VAL A 118 -1.66 -2.15 -19.35
N ILE A 119 -0.99 -1.01 -19.37
CA ILE A 119 0.28 -0.82 -20.07
C ILE A 119 1.42 -1.00 -19.07
N SER A 120 2.51 -1.65 -19.47
CA SER A 120 3.68 -1.83 -18.62
C SER A 120 4.94 -1.93 -19.48
N ARG A 121 6.11 -1.69 -18.88
CA ARG A 121 7.40 -1.81 -19.55
C ARG A 121 7.92 -3.24 -19.43
N ALA A 122 8.28 -3.87 -20.55
CA ALA A 122 8.87 -5.19 -20.53
C ALA A 122 10.24 -5.17 -19.84
N ASN A 123 10.45 -6.11 -18.93
CA ASN A 123 11.76 -6.44 -18.36
C ASN A 123 12.07 -7.92 -18.61
N VAL A 124 12.87 -8.19 -19.63
CA VAL A 124 13.22 -9.55 -20.02
C VAL A 124 14.32 -10.09 -19.10
N SER A 125 14.06 -11.22 -18.43
CA SER A 125 14.99 -11.76 -17.44
C SER A 125 14.89 -13.29 -17.28
N GLU A 126 16.04 -13.96 -17.27
CA GLU A 126 16.20 -15.40 -16.98
C GLU A 126 15.74 -15.82 -15.57
N ARG A 127 15.45 -14.85 -14.69
CA ARG A 127 14.94 -15.13 -13.34
C ARG A 127 13.47 -15.55 -13.34
N ILE A 128 12.77 -15.34 -14.45
CA ILE A 128 11.34 -15.55 -14.58
C ILE A 128 11.09 -16.94 -15.15
N ASN A 129 10.16 -17.67 -14.53
CA ASN A 129 9.75 -18.99 -15.00
C ASN A 129 9.02 -18.88 -16.34
N HIS A 130 9.23 -19.85 -17.23
CA HIS A 130 8.46 -20.00 -18.46
C HIS A 130 6.95 -20.08 -18.16
N GLY A 131 6.14 -19.45 -19.00
CA GLY A 131 4.68 -19.42 -18.87
C GLY A 131 4.17 -18.50 -17.75
N SER A 132 5.04 -17.66 -17.17
CA SER A 132 4.69 -16.75 -16.06
C SER A 132 5.26 -15.36 -16.28
N VAL A 133 4.54 -14.35 -15.77
CA VAL A 133 4.98 -12.96 -15.76
C VAL A 133 4.77 -12.35 -14.38
N TYR A 134 5.60 -11.37 -14.03
CA TYR A 134 5.57 -10.73 -12.71
C TYR A 134 5.38 -9.24 -12.85
N MET A 135 4.41 -8.69 -12.13
CA MET A 135 4.17 -7.24 -12.04
C MET A 135 4.07 -6.82 -10.59
N THR A 136 4.33 -5.54 -10.32
CA THR A 136 4.31 -4.99 -8.98
C THR A 136 3.12 -4.05 -8.77
N TYR A 137 2.54 -4.08 -7.57
CA TYR A 137 1.23 -3.44 -7.29
C TYR A 137 1.30 -1.98 -6.85
N GLN A 138 2.47 -1.33 -6.93
CA GLN A 138 2.63 0.05 -6.48
C GLN A 138 2.36 1.12 -7.56
N TRP A 139 2.30 0.73 -8.82
CA TRP A 139 2.17 1.62 -9.98
C TRP A 139 0.73 2.07 -10.19
N TRP A 140 0.54 3.32 -10.58
CA TRP A 140 -0.78 3.91 -10.83
C TRP A 140 -1.20 3.72 -12.30
N ILE A 141 -0.25 3.77 -13.23
CA ILE A 141 -0.52 3.63 -14.67
C ILE A 141 -0.58 2.15 -15.08
N GLY A 142 0.45 1.39 -14.71
CA GLY A 142 0.51 -0.07 -14.89
C GLY A 142 -0.08 -0.83 -13.71
N ALA A 143 -1.26 -0.42 -13.24
CA ALA A 143 -1.89 -0.95 -12.04
C ALA A 143 -2.29 -2.43 -12.19
N CYS A 144 -1.39 -3.35 -11.84
CA CYS A 144 -1.60 -4.80 -12.05
C CYS A 144 -2.83 -5.36 -11.32
N ASN A 145 -3.32 -4.69 -10.27
CA ASN A 145 -4.54 -5.10 -9.56
C ASN A 145 -5.81 -4.96 -10.44
N GLU A 146 -5.79 -4.13 -11.48
CA GLU A 146 -6.86 -4.08 -12.50
C GLU A 146 -6.96 -5.39 -13.31
N LEU A 147 -5.94 -6.24 -13.22
CA LEU A 147 -5.92 -7.56 -13.87
C LEU A 147 -6.31 -8.68 -12.92
N THR A 148 -6.22 -8.50 -11.60
CA THR A 148 -6.40 -9.59 -10.63
C THR A 148 -7.86 -9.94 -10.41
N GLN A 149 -8.13 -11.23 -10.19
CA GLN A 149 -9.46 -11.72 -9.82
C GLN A 149 -9.91 -11.26 -8.42
N ASP A 150 -11.22 -11.28 -8.20
CA ASP A 150 -11.89 -10.96 -6.93
C ASP A 150 -12.20 -12.19 -6.08
N ASN A 151 -11.67 -13.36 -6.46
CA ASN A 151 -11.82 -14.59 -5.69
C ASN A 151 -11.20 -14.45 -4.29
N LEU A 152 -11.97 -14.82 -3.27
CA LEU A 152 -11.59 -14.70 -1.86
C LEU A 152 -11.55 -16.09 -1.21
N ASP A 153 -10.53 -16.33 -0.40
CA ASP A 153 -10.48 -17.50 0.48
C ASP A 153 -11.76 -17.56 1.35
N PRO A 154 -12.49 -18.69 1.36
CA PRO A 154 -13.79 -18.77 2.03
C PRO A 154 -13.72 -18.49 3.54
N ILE A 155 -12.57 -18.71 4.17
CA ILE A 155 -12.37 -18.57 5.62
C ILE A 155 -11.91 -17.15 5.98
N SER A 156 -10.75 -16.74 5.46
CA SER A 156 -10.07 -15.48 5.80
C SER A 156 -10.53 -14.29 4.96
N LYS A 157 -11.24 -14.53 3.85
CA LYS A 157 -11.60 -13.51 2.85
C LYS A 157 -10.37 -12.83 2.21
N THR A 158 -9.24 -13.53 2.16
CA THR A 158 -8.02 -13.05 1.51
C THR A 158 -8.09 -13.26 -0.01
N PRO A 159 -7.74 -12.26 -0.84
CA PRO A 159 -7.85 -12.39 -2.29
C PRO A 159 -6.72 -13.20 -2.94
N GLU A 160 -7.05 -13.94 -4.00
CA GLU A 160 -6.09 -14.71 -4.81
C GLU A 160 -5.35 -13.81 -5.83
N THR A 161 -4.42 -12.98 -5.33
CA THR A 161 -3.68 -12.00 -6.16
C THR A 161 -2.41 -12.52 -6.82
N LYS A 162 -1.99 -13.76 -6.49
CA LYS A 162 -0.72 -14.35 -6.94
C LYS A 162 -0.86 -15.26 -8.15
N TYR A 163 -2.08 -15.44 -8.64
CA TYR A 163 -2.36 -16.29 -9.77
C TYR A 163 -3.53 -15.70 -10.57
N CYS A 164 -3.25 -15.27 -11.80
CA CYS A 164 -4.22 -14.68 -12.70
C CYS A 164 -3.81 -15.01 -14.14
N ALA A 165 -4.73 -15.44 -14.99
CA ALA A 165 -4.41 -15.70 -16.39
C ALA A 165 -4.37 -14.37 -17.16
N VAL A 166 -3.27 -14.17 -17.90
CA VAL A 166 -3.05 -12.95 -18.69
C VAL A 166 -2.50 -13.28 -20.07
N LYS A 167 -2.62 -12.29 -20.95
CA LYS A 167 -1.95 -12.22 -22.25
C LYS A 167 -1.11 -10.97 -22.30
N VAL A 168 0.12 -11.10 -22.79
CA VAL A 168 1.03 -9.99 -23.06
C VAL A 168 1.11 -9.78 -24.57
N GLU A 169 0.94 -8.54 -25.01
CA GLU A 169 0.95 -8.17 -26.43
C GLU A 169 1.94 -7.03 -26.67
N ALA A 170 2.77 -7.17 -27.71
CA ALA A 170 3.66 -6.10 -28.16
C ALA A 170 2.86 -4.89 -28.65
N ILE A 171 3.43 -3.70 -28.51
CA ILE A 171 2.90 -2.47 -29.10
C ILE A 171 3.86 -2.04 -30.22
N ASP A 172 3.38 -2.00 -31.46
CA ASP A 172 4.25 -1.66 -32.60
C ASP A 172 4.72 -0.19 -32.53
N ASP A 173 3.81 0.74 -32.29
CA ASP A 173 4.12 2.17 -32.15
C ASP A 173 4.52 2.51 -30.71
N GLN A 174 5.80 2.30 -30.40
CA GLN A 174 6.39 2.65 -29.10
C GLN A 174 6.33 4.16 -28.80
N ASN A 175 6.42 5.02 -29.83
CA ASN A 175 6.32 6.47 -29.63
C ASN A 175 4.92 6.89 -29.19
N TRP A 176 3.89 6.27 -29.76
CA TRP A 176 2.52 6.44 -29.30
C TRP A 176 2.33 5.92 -27.87
N ALA A 177 2.90 4.76 -27.55
CA ALA A 177 2.80 4.14 -26.23
C ALA A 177 3.41 5.03 -25.12
N GLU A 178 4.60 5.58 -25.35
CA GLU A 178 5.25 6.49 -24.41
C GLU A 178 4.42 7.77 -24.20
N LYS A 179 3.88 8.34 -25.30
CA LYS A 179 2.96 9.50 -25.21
C LYS A 179 1.69 9.16 -24.45
N LEU A 180 1.16 7.93 -24.56
CA LEU A 180 0.00 7.49 -23.79
C LEU A 180 0.32 7.41 -22.29
N CYS A 181 1.45 6.82 -21.91
CA CYS A 181 1.90 6.77 -20.51
C CYS A 181 2.05 8.18 -19.93
N ALA A 182 2.73 9.08 -20.66
CA ALA A 182 2.91 10.47 -20.23
C ALA A 182 1.58 11.22 -20.05
N ARG A 183 0.61 11.02 -20.96
CA ARG A 183 -0.73 11.61 -20.82
C ARG A 183 -1.49 11.06 -19.63
N LYS A 184 -1.41 9.77 -19.35
CA LYS A 184 -2.08 9.19 -18.18
C LYS A 184 -1.47 9.72 -16.88
N LEU A 185 -0.14 9.88 -16.84
CA LEU A 185 0.56 10.45 -15.70
C LEU A 185 0.08 11.88 -15.38
N SER A 186 -0.03 12.75 -16.40
CA SER A 186 -0.47 14.13 -16.20
C SER A 186 -1.93 14.23 -15.76
N VAL A 187 -2.81 13.30 -16.19
CA VAL A 187 -4.19 13.24 -15.68
C VAL A 187 -4.23 12.84 -14.21
N ASP A 188 -3.41 11.87 -13.80
CA ASP A 188 -3.34 11.42 -12.40
C ASP A 188 -2.76 12.50 -11.47
N GLU A 189 -1.78 13.28 -11.92
CA GLU A 189 -1.25 14.44 -11.18
C GLU A 189 -2.34 15.50 -10.95
N ASN A 190 -3.11 15.85 -12.00
CA ASN A 190 -4.21 16.82 -11.90
C ASN A 190 -5.38 16.30 -11.03
N ALA A 191 -5.64 14.99 -11.03
CA ALA A 191 -6.64 14.37 -10.16
C ALA A 191 -6.19 14.35 -8.68
N ALA A 192 -4.89 14.21 -8.41
CA ALA A 192 -4.33 14.28 -7.07
C ALA A 192 -4.46 15.69 -6.45
N GLU A 193 -4.40 16.74 -7.27
CA GLU A 193 -4.53 18.14 -6.83
C GLU A 193 -5.99 18.58 -6.56
N SER A 194 -6.96 17.99 -7.26
CA SER A 194 -8.38 18.40 -7.23
C SER A 194 -9.27 17.71 -6.18
N GLY A 195 -8.71 16.87 -5.31
CA GLY A 195 -9.44 16.08 -4.30
C GLY A 195 -10.02 16.87 -3.11
N GLY A 196 -11.10 17.62 -3.34
CA GLY A 196 -11.94 18.26 -2.31
C GLY A 196 -12.74 17.25 -1.48
N ALA A 197 -12.54 17.25 -0.16
CA ALA A 197 -13.23 16.37 0.77
C ALA A 197 -14.57 16.98 1.24
N ARG A 198 -15.69 16.35 0.88
CA ARG A 198 -16.96 16.51 1.63
C ARG A 198 -16.80 15.84 2.99
N VAL A 199 -16.89 16.62 4.07
CA VAL A 199 -16.87 16.11 5.45
C VAL A 199 -18.12 16.58 6.18
N ASN A 200 -18.86 15.62 6.74
CA ASN A 200 -20.05 15.82 7.56
C ASN A 200 -19.78 16.73 8.76
N LYS A 201 -20.73 17.64 9.01
CA LYS A 201 -20.78 18.59 10.11
C LYS A 201 -20.75 17.88 11.48
N CYS A 202 -19.67 18.11 12.22
CA CYS A 202 -19.59 18.32 13.68
C CYS A 202 -18.11 18.16 14.10
N VAL A 203 -17.23 19.06 13.67
CA VAL A 203 -15.81 19.11 14.06
C VAL A 203 -15.56 20.50 14.58
N GLN A 204 -15.09 20.63 15.83
CA GLN A 204 -14.94 21.94 16.46
C GLN A 204 -13.52 22.53 16.35
N THR A 205 -12.46 21.74 16.09
CA THR A 205 -11.11 22.27 15.80
C THR A 205 -10.28 21.38 14.86
N VAL A 206 -9.58 21.97 13.88
CA VAL A 206 -8.57 21.29 13.07
C VAL A 206 -7.19 21.91 13.29
N CYS A 207 -6.22 21.08 13.65
CA CYS A 207 -4.83 21.47 13.84
C CYS A 207 -3.97 20.74 12.82
N ARG A 208 -3.24 21.50 12.00
CA ARG A 208 -2.22 20.93 11.12
C ARG A 208 -0.87 21.07 11.80
N PHE A 209 -0.09 19.99 11.78
CA PHE A 209 1.28 19.96 12.26
C PHE A 209 2.18 19.91 11.03
N VAL A 210 2.86 21.01 10.76
CA VAL A 210 3.84 21.09 9.67
C VAL A 210 5.21 20.76 10.28
N SER A 211 5.89 19.78 9.71
CA SER A 211 7.27 19.46 10.06
C SER A 211 8.17 19.76 8.86
N ALA A 212 9.29 20.43 9.09
CA ALA A 212 10.42 20.56 8.18
C ALA A 212 11.20 19.24 8.07
N ALA A 213 11.07 18.34 9.05
CA ALA A 213 11.57 16.99 8.97
C ALA A 213 10.48 16.08 8.39
N LYS A 214 10.69 15.60 7.16
CA LYS A 214 9.88 14.52 6.57
C LYS A 214 9.72 13.42 7.62
N PHE A 215 8.48 13.11 8.05
CA PHE A 215 8.20 12.01 8.97
C PHE A 215 8.60 10.68 8.30
N GLN A 216 9.88 10.34 8.35
CA GLN A 216 10.38 9.03 7.98
C GLN A 216 10.14 8.10 9.17
N GLY A 217 8.91 7.61 9.33
CA GLY A 217 8.67 6.56 10.33
C GLY A 217 7.22 6.32 10.73
N VAL A 218 6.94 5.06 11.00
CA VAL A 218 5.69 4.47 11.54
C VAL A 218 5.34 4.93 12.98
N GLY A 219 6.01 5.93 13.56
CA GLY A 219 5.93 6.24 14.99
C GLY A 219 4.98 7.37 15.40
N PHE A 220 4.81 8.41 14.58
CA PHE A 220 4.09 9.62 15.03
C PHE A 220 2.58 9.42 15.17
N ARG A 221 1.95 8.64 14.28
CA ARG A 221 0.51 8.32 14.39
C ARG A 221 0.20 7.47 15.64
N PRO A 222 0.96 6.39 15.95
CA PRO A 222 0.85 5.72 17.24
C PRO A 222 1.11 6.63 18.43
N PHE A 223 2.06 7.56 18.35
CA PHE A 223 2.33 8.53 19.43
C PHE A 223 1.12 9.45 19.68
N VAL A 224 0.58 10.07 18.63
CA VAL A 224 -0.65 10.88 18.71
C VAL A 224 -1.78 10.07 19.33
N TRP A 225 -1.98 8.83 18.87
CA TRP A 225 -3.01 7.93 19.41
C TRP A 225 -2.80 7.62 20.90
N GLN A 226 -1.57 7.37 21.34
CA GLN A 226 -1.24 7.13 22.75
C GLN A 226 -1.53 8.37 23.61
N GLN A 227 -1.15 9.57 23.15
CA GLN A 227 -1.47 10.81 23.87
C GLN A 227 -2.98 11.02 23.95
N ALA A 228 -3.72 10.67 22.89
CA ALA A 228 -5.17 10.85 22.84
C ALA A 228 -5.87 9.89 23.81
N LYS A 229 -5.41 8.63 23.86
CA LYS A 229 -5.89 7.63 24.82
C LYS A 229 -5.63 8.01 26.28
N ARG A 230 -4.42 8.51 26.60
CA ARG A 230 -4.08 8.92 27.97
C ARG A 230 -4.90 10.09 28.49
N ARG A 231 -5.39 10.93 27.57
CA ARG A 231 -6.15 12.15 27.89
C ARG A 231 -7.63 12.06 27.51
N GLU A 232 -8.09 10.85 27.18
CA GLU A 232 -9.48 10.54 26.80
C GLU A 232 -10.04 11.45 25.69
N ARG A 233 -9.17 11.88 24.75
CA ARG A 233 -9.56 12.75 23.64
C ARG A 233 -10.05 11.93 22.46
N LEU A 234 -11.05 12.46 21.76
CA LEU A 234 -11.57 11.89 20.51
C LEU A 234 -11.03 12.68 19.32
N GLY A 235 -10.84 12.00 18.19
CA GLY A 235 -10.33 12.65 16.99
C GLY A 235 -9.96 11.69 15.88
N ASP A 236 -9.25 12.22 14.89
CA ASP A 236 -8.66 11.46 13.81
C ASP A 236 -7.35 12.09 13.32
N VAL A 237 -6.48 11.23 12.77
CA VAL A 237 -5.14 11.59 12.30
C VAL A 237 -4.94 11.12 10.87
N CYS A 238 -4.46 12.03 10.03
CA CYS A 238 -4.05 11.79 8.66
C CYS A 238 -2.62 12.28 8.47
N ASN A 239 -1.84 11.57 7.68
CA ASN A 239 -0.57 12.07 7.16
C ASN A 239 -0.77 12.38 5.68
N ASP A 240 -0.37 13.56 5.23
CA ASP A 240 -0.28 13.90 3.82
C ASP A 240 1.12 14.45 3.48
N SER A 241 1.35 14.78 2.22
CA SER A 241 2.64 15.30 1.74
C SER A 241 3.06 16.60 2.44
N ALA A 242 2.11 17.34 3.03
CA ALA A 242 2.35 18.58 3.75
C ALA A 242 2.41 18.40 5.27
N GLY A 243 2.43 17.16 5.79
CA GLY A 243 2.61 16.85 7.21
C GLY A 243 1.43 16.10 7.83
N VAL A 244 1.28 16.23 9.16
CA VAL A 244 0.29 15.47 9.92
C VAL A 244 -0.90 16.38 10.24
N LEU A 245 -2.08 15.96 9.81
CA LEU A 245 -3.35 16.62 10.07
C LEU A 245 -4.08 15.92 11.21
N LEU A 246 -4.38 16.66 12.27
CA LEU A 246 -5.15 16.19 13.42
C LEU A 246 -6.48 16.92 13.47
N ARG A 247 -7.57 16.15 13.54
CA ARG A 247 -8.89 16.67 13.90
C ARG A 247 -9.21 16.17 15.30
N LEU A 248 -9.50 17.10 16.21
CA LEU A 248 -9.82 16.79 17.60
C LEU A 248 -11.25 17.25 17.86
N TYR A 249 -11.96 16.49 18.69
CA TYR A 249 -13.27 16.87 19.19
C TYR A 249 -13.12 17.41 20.62
N GLY A 250 -13.56 18.66 20.87
CA GLY A 250 -13.44 19.35 22.15
C GLY A 250 -12.12 20.12 22.30
N ASP A 251 -11.81 20.54 23.53
CA ASP A 251 -10.66 21.39 23.87
C ASP A 251 -9.31 20.74 23.51
N GLU A 252 -8.48 21.47 22.76
CA GLU A 252 -7.19 21.04 22.26
C GLU A 252 -5.98 21.46 23.12
N VAL A 253 -6.13 22.36 24.09
CA VAL A 253 -4.99 23.05 24.74
C VAL A 253 -4.02 22.07 25.42
N ASP A 254 -4.55 21.22 26.30
CA ASP A 254 -3.74 20.22 27.04
C ASP A 254 -3.14 19.15 26.11
N PHE A 255 -3.83 18.87 25.00
CA PHE A 255 -3.42 17.85 24.06
C PHE A 255 -2.25 18.33 23.19
N ILE A 256 -2.32 19.58 22.70
CA ILE A 256 -1.22 20.18 21.93
C ILE A 256 0.01 20.33 22.80
N ALA A 257 -0.13 20.82 24.03
CA ALA A 257 0.99 20.95 24.97
C ALA A 257 1.71 19.61 25.19
N ALA A 258 0.95 18.52 25.32
CA ALA A 258 1.48 17.17 25.48
C ALA A 258 2.21 16.64 24.24
N LEU A 259 1.75 16.99 23.03
CA LEU A 259 2.42 16.60 21.80
C LEU A 259 3.80 17.23 21.69
N TYR A 260 3.95 18.49 22.09
CA TYR A 260 5.25 19.16 22.14
C TYR A 260 6.14 18.59 23.26
N GLN A 261 5.61 18.42 24.47
CA GLN A 261 6.38 17.98 25.63
C GLN A 261 6.92 16.54 25.51
N HIS A 262 6.18 15.67 24.84
CA HIS A 262 6.53 14.25 24.72
C HIS A 262 6.87 13.83 23.28
N CYS A 263 7.17 14.81 22.41
CA CYS A 263 7.45 14.54 21.00
C CYS A 263 8.58 13.49 20.87
N PRO A 264 8.39 12.40 20.09
CA PRO A 264 9.42 11.40 19.90
C PRO A 264 10.73 12.01 19.36
N PRO A 265 11.93 11.47 19.70
CA PRO A 265 13.21 12.05 19.30
C PRO A 265 13.42 12.23 17.79
N LEU A 266 12.75 11.39 16.97
CA LEU A 266 12.81 11.43 15.51
C LEU A 266 11.68 12.27 14.87
N ALA A 267 10.85 12.91 15.69
CA ALA A 267 9.75 13.76 15.26
C ALA A 267 9.98 15.19 15.75
N ARG A 268 9.76 16.17 14.88
CA ARG A 268 9.84 17.59 15.22
C ARG A 268 8.55 18.29 14.79
N ILE A 269 7.96 19.06 15.70
CA ILE A 269 6.78 19.88 15.42
C ILE A 269 7.26 21.32 15.23
N ASP A 270 7.19 21.84 14.01
CA ASP A 270 7.68 23.20 13.72
C ASP A 270 6.58 24.26 13.86
N SER A 271 5.35 23.96 13.44
CA SER A 271 4.21 24.85 13.65
C SER A 271 2.90 24.10 13.77
N THR A 272 1.96 24.72 14.48
CA THR A 272 0.59 24.24 14.66
C THR A 272 -0.42 25.26 14.13
N PRO A 273 -0.44 25.56 12.82
CA PRO A 273 -1.47 26.41 12.25
C PRO A 273 -2.85 25.83 12.58
N ARG A 274 -3.62 26.61 13.35
CA ARG A 274 -4.99 26.30 13.74
C ARG A 274 -5.92 26.79 12.65
N ARG A 275 -6.88 25.96 12.28
CA ARG A 275 -7.96 26.38 11.39
C ARG A 275 -9.28 25.95 12.02
N ALA A 276 -10.13 26.93 12.31
CA ALA A 276 -11.55 26.66 12.48
C ALA A 276 -12.10 26.20 11.12
N LEU A 277 -12.84 25.09 11.11
CA LEU A 277 -13.54 24.63 9.90
C LEU A 277 -14.90 25.30 9.78
#